data_AF-A0A834W5K2-F1
#
_entry.id   AF-A0A834W5K2-F1
#
_cell.length_a   1.000
_cell.length_b   1.000
_cell.length_c   1.000
_cell.angle_alpha   90.00
_cell.angle_beta   90.00
_cell.angle_gamma   90.00
#
_symmetry.space_group_name_H-M   'P 1'
#
loop_
_entity.id
_entity.type
_entity.pdbx_description
1 polymer ?
#
loop_
_entity_poly.entity_id
_entity_poly.type
_entity_poly.pdbx_seq_one_letter_code
_entity_poly.pdbx_strand_id
1 'polypeptide(L)'
;MDSLTFGAPRFLRHLMDPSSKKVPVVEFDVAKILDELHLTMDQFIDLCILSGCDYCENIRGIGGKTALKLIHQHGSLENILENINRDRYQIPDDWPYQEARRLFKEPVVLTEEEQLDLKWTAPDEEGLITFLVDENGFNSGRVSKAIQKIKDFKNKSSQRQLELSFKPVVNASAPIKPKPSASRFIAACHLVYQDPRPVVLLPGYILFWFETELSTSLTSSKLKCIIILIEILLPQ
;
A
#
# COMPACT_ATOMS: atom_id res chain seq x y z
N MET A 1 1.64 2.77 3.88
CA MET A 1 0.71 3.40 2.92
C MET A 1 0.51 4.85 3.29
N ASP A 2 0.65 5.16 4.57
CA ASP A 2 0.67 6.48 5.22
C ASP A 2 1.64 7.47 4.56
N SER A 3 2.65 6.99 3.83
CA SER A 3 3.46 7.86 2.95
C SER A 3 2.61 8.70 2.00
N LEU A 4 1.48 8.16 1.52
CA LEU A 4 0.51 8.90 0.69
C LEU A 4 -0.16 10.02 1.48
N THR A 5 -0.50 9.81 2.76
CA THR A 5 -1.15 10.83 3.60
C THR A 5 -0.20 11.93 4.04
N PHE A 6 1.11 11.66 4.08
CA PHE A 6 2.17 12.67 4.22
C PHE A 6 2.41 13.49 2.93
N GLY A 7 1.64 13.26 1.87
CA GLY A 7 1.75 14.03 0.63
C GLY A 7 2.83 13.54 -0.34
N ALA A 8 3.35 12.31 -0.18
CA ALA A 8 4.25 11.75 -1.17
C ALA A 8 3.51 11.60 -2.52
N PRO A 9 3.96 12.24 -3.61
CA PRO A 9 3.19 12.29 -4.86
C PRO A 9 3.04 10.90 -5.50
N ARG A 10 4.03 10.03 -5.31
CA ARG A 10 4.05 8.65 -5.82
C ARG A 10 4.53 7.70 -4.73
N PHE A 11 3.90 6.55 -4.63
CA PHE A 11 4.28 5.49 -3.71
C PHE A 11 4.43 4.16 -4.45
N LEU A 12 5.59 3.51 -4.28
CA LEU A 12 5.87 2.21 -4.87
C LEU A 12 5.73 1.11 -3.81
N ARG A 13 4.95 0.08 -4.13
CA ARG A 13 4.78 -1.13 -3.31
C ARG A 13 5.41 -2.33 -4.00
N HIS A 14 5.86 -3.29 -3.19
CA HIS A 14 6.49 -4.54 -3.64
C HIS A 14 7.87 -4.37 -4.29
N LEU A 15 8.49 -3.17 -4.17
CA LEU A 15 9.84 -2.93 -4.68
C LEU A 15 10.90 -3.77 -3.95
N MET A 16 10.76 -3.90 -2.62
CA MET A 16 11.68 -4.65 -1.76
C MET A 16 11.26 -6.12 -1.55
N ASP A 17 10.18 -6.56 -2.19
CA ASP A 17 9.75 -7.95 -2.07
C ASP A 17 10.75 -8.87 -2.77
N PRO A 18 11.05 -10.05 -2.20
CA PRO A 18 11.97 -10.99 -2.82
C PRO A 18 11.39 -11.45 -4.16
N SER A 19 12.25 -11.53 -5.18
CA SER A 19 11.85 -11.89 -6.55
C SER A 19 11.17 -13.26 -6.65
N SER A 20 11.32 -14.12 -5.64
CA SER A 20 10.63 -15.41 -5.52
C SER A 20 9.11 -15.27 -5.43
N LYS A 21 8.59 -14.19 -4.83
CA LYS A 21 7.15 -13.95 -4.70
C LYS A 21 6.48 -13.61 -6.03
N LYS A 22 7.25 -13.15 -7.03
CA LYS A 22 6.77 -12.75 -8.37
C LYS A 22 5.58 -11.77 -8.35
N VAL A 23 5.45 -10.97 -7.29
CA VAL A 23 4.45 -9.91 -7.19
C VAL A 23 4.96 -8.71 -7.99
N PRO A 24 4.18 -8.15 -8.93
CA PRO A 24 4.61 -6.98 -9.67
C PRO A 24 4.72 -5.76 -8.74
N VAL A 25 5.65 -4.87 -9.06
CA VAL A 25 5.72 -3.55 -8.40
C VAL A 25 4.47 -2.77 -8.76
N VAL A 26 3.80 -2.22 -7.75
CA VAL A 26 2.59 -1.41 -7.92
C VAL A 26 2.93 0.03 -7.57
N GLU A 27 2.53 0.94 -8.45
CA GLU A 27 2.67 2.38 -8.25
C GLU A 27 1.31 3.00 -7.93
N PHE A 28 1.30 3.86 -6.91
CA PHE A 28 0.14 4.66 -6.51
C PHE A 28 0.49 6.12 -6.73
N ASP A 29 -0.37 6.82 -7.46
CA ASP A 29 -0.25 8.25 -7.76
C ASP A 29 -1.34 8.99 -6.97
N VAL A 30 -0.93 9.89 -6.07
CA VAL A 30 -1.86 10.60 -5.19
C VAL A 30 -2.85 11.44 -6.01
N ALA A 31 -2.40 12.09 -7.08
CA ALA A 31 -3.29 12.93 -7.88
C ALA A 31 -4.45 12.12 -8.47
N LYS A 32 -4.14 10.94 -9.02
CA LYS A 32 -5.16 10.03 -9.56
C LYS A 32 -6.12 9.51 -8.49
N ILE A 33 -5.60 9.19 -7.30
CA ILE A 33 -6.43 8.71 -6.19
C ILE A 33 -7.40 9.80 -5.73
N LEU A 34 -6.91 11.04 -5.57
CA LEU A 34 -7.74 12.18 -5.18
C LEU A 34 -8.81 12.48 -6.23
N ASP A 35 -8.45 12.42 -7.51
CA ASP A 35 -9.38 12.63 -8.63
C ASP A 35 -10.46 11.54 -8.71
N GLU A 36 -10.08 10.26 -8.58
CA GLU A 36 -11.00 9.11 -8.62
C GLU A 36 -11.93 9.06 -7.41
N LEU A 37 -11.44 9.46 -6.23
CA LEU A 37 -12.25 9.51 -5.01
C LEU A 37 -13.01 10.84 -4.86
N HIS A 38 -12.78 11.82 -5.73
CA HIS A 38 -13.33 13.17 -5.66
C HIS A 38 -13.08 13.85 -4.30
N LEU A 39 -11.87 13.70 -3.75
CA LEU A 39 -11.48 14.24 -2.45
C LEU A 39 -10.37 15.26 -2.60
N THR A 40 -10.37 16.24 -1.71
CA THR A 40 -9.18 17.06 -1.46
C THR A 40 -8.15 16.30 -0.60
N MET A 41 -6.90 16.76 -0.59
CA MET A 41 -5.86 16.15 0.25
C MET A 41 -6.24 16.17 1.75
N ASP A 42 -6.85 17.25 2.23
CA ASP A 42 -7.31 17.37 3.62
C ASP A 42 -8.41 16.34 3.95
N GLN A 43 -9.36 16.15 3.03
CA GLN A 43 -10.40 15.12 3.18
C GLN A 43 -9.85 13.71 3.08
N PHE A 44 -8.81 13.51 2.27
CA PHE A 44 -8.12 12.22 2.18
C PHE A 44 -7.39 11.88 3.48
N ILE A 45 -6.77 12.86 4.14
CA ILE A 45 -6.18 12.67 5.46
C ILE A 45 -7.26 12.29 6.48
N ASP A 46 -8.40 12.99 6.49
CA ASP A 46 -9.54 12.68 7.37
C ASP A 46 -10.11 11.28 7.11
N LEU A 47 -10.23 10.90 5.84
CA LEU A 47 -10.63 9.55 5.44
C LEU A 47 -9.69 8.50 6.04
N CYS A 48 -8.38 8.71 5.98
CA CYS A 48 -7.38 7.79 6.53
C CYS A 48 -7.44 7.71 8.05
N ILE A 49 -7.64 8.84 8.75
CA ILE A 49 -7.84 8.88 10.19
C ILE A 49 -9.09 8.07 10.59
N LEU A 50 -10.22 8.26 9.91
CA LEU A 50 -11.46 7.49 10.16
C LEU A 50 -11.35 6.01 9.84
N SER A 51 -10.67 5.69 8.74
CA SER A 51 -10.46 4.30 8.30
C SER A 51 -9.53 3.55 9.25
N GLY A 52 -8.71 4.30 9.98
CA GLY A 52 -7.80 3.86 11.01
C GLY A 52 -6.38 4.30 10.69
N CYS A 53 -5.73 4.90 11.68
CA CYS A 53 -4.36 5.41 11.57
C CYS A 53 -3.50 4.86 12.71
N ASP A 54 -2.17 4.81 12.54
CA ASP A 54 -1.27 4.34 13.61
C ASP A 54 -1.12 5.38 14.75
N TYR A 55 -1.63 6.60 14.56
CA TYR A 55 -1.49 7.73 15.50
C TYR A 55 -2.73 7.98 16.38
N CYS A 56 -3.82 7.26 16.13
CA CYS A 56 -5.13 7.52 16.71
C CYS A 56 -5.88 6.19 16.92
N GLU A 57 -6.77 6.13 17.91
CA GLU A 57 -7.62 4.94 18.07
C GLU A 57 -8.66 4.83 16.94
N ASN A 58 -9.01 3.61 16.56
CA ASN A 58 -9.99 3.37 15.51
C ASN A 58 -11.42 3.35 16.07
N ILE A 59 -12.34 4.05 15.41
CA ILE A 59 -13.76 4.01 15.77
C ILE A 59 -14.37 2.68 15.33
N ARG A 60 -14.88 1.90 16.27
CA ARG A 60 -15.47 0.59 15.98
C ARG A 60 -16.66 0.72 15.03
N GLY A 61 -16.65 -0.06 13.94
CA GLY A 61 -17.72 -0.06 12.94
C GLY A 61 -17.53 0.94 11.81
N ILE A 62 -16.50 1.79 11.88
CA ILE A 62 -16.05 2.62 10.76
C ILE A 62 -14.83 1.95 10.14
N GLY A 63 -14.96 1.55 8.88
CA GLY A 63 -13.85 1.18 8.00
C GLY A 63 -13.94 2.02 6.73
N GLY A 64 -13.02 1.88 5.78
CA GLY A 64 -12.91 2.93 4.75
C GLY A 64 -14.09 3.08 3.80
N LYS A 65 -14.88 2.04 3.52
CA LYS A 65 -16.12 2.21 2.74
C LYS A 65 -17.13 3.10 3.47
N THR A 66 -17.23 2.95 4.78
CA THR A 66 -18.10 3.77 5.64
C THR A 66 -17.50 5.17 5.81
N ALA A 67 -16.19 5.26 6.07
CA ALA A 67 -15.49 6.52 6.21
C ALA A 67 -15.61 7.38 4.94
N LEU A 68 -15.43 6.78 3.76
CA LEU A 68 -15.57 7.48 2.48
C LEU A 68 -16.97 8.08 2.32
N LYS A 69 -18.02 7.32 2.66
CA LYS A 69 -19.40 7.82 2.64
C LYS A 69 -19.61 8.98 3.60
N LEU A 70 -19.09 8.88 4.83
CA LEU A 70 -19.21 9.93 5.84
C LEU A 70 -18.48 11.22 5.39
N ILE A 71 -17.29 11.09 4.82
CA ILE A 71 -16.52 12.23 4.29
C ILE A 71 -17.25 12.90 3.13
N HIS A 72 -17.85 12.13 2.22
CA HIS A 72 -18.67 12.69 1.13
C HIS A 72 -19.93 13.40 1.64
N GLN A 73 -20.53 12.92 2.72
CA GLN A 73 -21.77 13.48 3.29
C GLN A 73 -21.53 14.75 4.10
N HIS A 74 -20.47 14.77 4.91
CA HIS A 74 -20.25 15.79 5.93
C HIS A 74 -19.06 16.71 5.63
N GLY A 75 -18.19 16.33 4.70
CA GLY A 75 -17.08 17.14 4.19
C GLY A 75 -15.84 17.19 5.08
N SER A 76 -15.98 17.18 6.41
CA SER A 76 -14.87 17.23 7.38
C SER A 76 -15.12 16.31 8.56
N LEU A 77 -14.03 15.91 9.25
CA LEU A 77 -14.13 15.09 10.44
C LEU A 77 -14.97 15.73 11.55
N GLU A 78 -14.83 17.03 11.76
CA GLU A 78 -15.58 17.82 12.74
C GLU A 78 -17.09 17.66 12.53
N ASN A 79 -17.54 17.88 11.28
CA ASN A 79 -18.94 17.75 10.93
C ASN A 79 -19.45 16.31 11.10
N ILE A 80 -18.60 15.31 10.85
CA ILE A 80 -18.95 13.90 11.08
C ILE A 80 -19.18 13.67 12.57
N LEU A 81 -18.26 14.10 13.43
CA LEU A 81 -18.35 13.89 14.88
C LEU A 81 -19.58 14.58 15.52
N GLU A 82 -20.04 15.68 14.93
CA GLU A 82 -21.26 16.38 15.36
C GLU A 82 -22.55 15.66 14.92
N ASN A 83 -22.57 15.04 13.73
CA ASN A 83 -23.79 14.50 13.12
C ASN A 83 -23.89 12.96 13.18
N ILE A 84 -22.85 12.28 13.64
CA ILE A 84 -22.80 10.83 13.69
C ILE A 84 -23.64 10.27 14.85
N ASN A 85 -24.30 9.13 14.58
CA ASN A 85 -25.08 8.42 15.59
C ASN A 85 -24.15 7.80 16.65
N ARG A 86 -24.09 8.44 17.83
CA ARG A 86 -23.26 8.02 18.97
C ARG A 86 -23.70 6.71 19.64
N ASP A 87 -24.96 6.30 19.47
CA ASP A 87 -25.43 5.00 19.97
C ASP A 87 -24.83 3.85 19.15
N ARG A 88 -24.64 4.08 17.85
CA ARG A 88 -24.05 3.11 16.93
C ARG A 88 -22.53 3.14 16.94
N TYR A 89 -21.94 4.33 16.99
CA TYR A 89 -20.50 4.53 16.90
C TYR A 89 -19.98 5.12 18.20
N GLN A 90 -19.26 4.30 18.97
CA GLN A 90 -18.63 4.71 20.22
C GLN A 90 -17.34 5.46 19.90
N ILE A 91 -17.37 6.77 20.09
CA ILE A 91 -16.22 7.65 19.88
C ILE A 91 -15.67 8.01 21.26
N PRO A 92 -14.37 7.83 21.52
CA PRO A 92 -13.75 8.30 22.75
C PRO A 92 -13.92 9.83 22.91
N ASP A 93 -14.20 10.30 24.13
CA ASP A 93 -14.38 11.74 24.38
C ASP A 93 -13.08 12.52 24.14
N ASP A 94 -11.92 11.90 24.38
CA ASP A 94 -10.59 12.47 24.18
C ASP A 94 -9.89 11.81 22.98
N TRP A 95 -10.54 11.83 21.81
CA TRP A 95 -9.99 11.23 20.59
C TRP A 95 -9.02 12.20 19.88
N PRO A 96 -7.70 11.92 19.84
CA PRO A 96 -6.66 12.88 19.43
C PRO A 96 -6.49 12.95 17.90
N TYR A 97 -7.60 13.11 17.18
CA TYR A 97 -7.57 13.16 15.73
C TYR A 97 -6.90 14.44 15.20
N GLN A 98 -6.95 15.54 15.96
CA GLN A 98 -6.41 16.83 15.56
C GLN A 98 -4.87 16.77 15.53
N GLU A 99 -4.29 16.13 16.53
CA GLU A 99 -2.86 15.86 16.63
C GLU A 99 -2.40 14.94 15.50
N ALA A 100 -3.17 13.88 15.22
CA ALA A 100 -2.89 12.98 14.09
C ALA A 100 -2.95 13.71 12.75
N ARG A 101 -3.97 14.55 12.53
CA ARG A 101 -4.10 15.38 11.32
C ARG A 101 -2.93 16.35 11.18
N ARG A 102 -2.54 17.01 12.26
CA ARG A 102 -1.39 17.92 12.28
C ARG A 102 -0.10 17.17 11.92
N LEU A 103 0.10 15.98 12.45
CA LEU A 103 1.27 15.16 12.14
C LEU A 103 1.35 14.81 10.64
N PHE A 104 0.22 14.54 9.99
CA PHE A 104 0.19 14.30 8.54
C PHE A 104 0.47 15.57 7.71
N LYS A 105 -0.03 16.73 8.14
CA LYS A 105 0.11 18.00 7.41
C LYS A 105 1.46 18.68 7.62
N GLU A 106 1.99 18.57 8.83
CA GLU A 106 3.23 19.22 9.29
C GLU A 106 4.21 18.18 9.85
N PRO A 107 4.62 17.17 9.06
CA PRO A 107 5.57 16.19 9.54
C PRO A 107 6.94 16.84 9.74
N VAL A 108 7.66 16.43 10.79
CA VAL A 108 9.05 16.82 10.98
C VAL A 108 9.91 16.05 9.98
N VAL A 109 10.24 16.72 8.87
CA VAL A 109 11.05 16.17 7.77
C VAL A 109 12.26 17.05 7.51
N LEU A 110 13.28 16.47 6.88
CA LEU A 110 14.43 17.23 6.41
C LEU A 110 13.97 18.26 5.36
N THR A 111 14.44 19.49 5.50
CA THR A 111 14.04 20.60 4.63
C THR A 111 14.91 20.63 3.37
N GLU A 112 14.43 21.28 2.31
CA GLU A 112 15.19 21.44 1.07
C GLU A 112 16.52 22.20 1.27
N GLU A 113 16.60 23.01 2.32
CA GLU A 113 17.79 23.76 2.73
C GLU A 113 18.89 22.83 3.31
N GLU A 114 18.51 21.66 3.83
CA GLU A 114 19.40 20.59 4.27
C GLU A 114 19.74 19.66 3.09
N GLN A 115 20.21 20.24 1.98
CA GLN A 115 20.54 19.51 0.74
C GLN A 115 21.42 18.29 1.02
N LEU A 116 20.82 17.10 0.90
CA LEU A 116 21.54 15.83 0.98
C LEU A 116 22.24 15.55 -0.35
N ASP A 117 23.57 15.60 -0.35
CA ASP A 117 24.39 15.13 -1.48
C ASP A 117 24.47 13.60 -1.47
N LEU A 118 23.42 12.95 -1.99
CA LEU A 118 23.36 11.50 -2.10
C LEU A 118 24.29 11.01 -3.21
N LYS A 119 25.36 10.30 -2.83
CA LYS A 119 26.35 9.73 -3.76
C LYS A 119 26.47 8.22 -3.58
N TRP A 120 26.35 7.50 -4.69
CA TRP A 120 26.53 6.04 -4.73
C TRP A 120 28.01 5.69 -4.98
N THR A 121 28.74 5.43 -3.90
CA THR A 121 30.18 5.06 -3.93
C THR A 121 30.37 3.57 -4.16
N ALA A 122 31.62 3.13 -4.32
CA ALA A 122 31.92 1.70 -4.47
C ALA A 122 31.78 1.02 -3.09
N PRO A 123 31.31 -0.23 -3.03
CA PRO A 123 31.25 -0.94 -1.76
C PRO A 123 32.66 -1.19 -1.20
N ASP A 124 32.82 -1.05 0.11
CA ASP A 124 34.02 -1.48 0.84
C ASP A 124 33.97 -3.00 1.04
N GLU A 125 34.78 -3.74 0.29
CA GLU A 125 34.73 -5.19 0.26
C GLU A 125 35.28 -5.84 1.50
N GLU A 126 36.43 -5.33 1.98
CA GLU A 126 37.10 -5.86 3.16
C GLU A 126 36.22 -5.63 4.39
N GLY A 127 35.70 -4.40 4.55
CA GLY A 127 34.76 -4.08 5.62
C GLY A 127 33.47 -4.91 5.57
N LEU A 128 32.91 -5.15 4.38
CA LEU A 128 31.72 -5.99 4.23
C LEU A 128 31.98 -7.45 4.57
N ILE A 129 33.15 -7.99 4.22
CA ILE A 129 33.52 -9.38 4.54
C ILE A 129 33.72 -9.51 6.04
N THR A 130 34.50 -8.62 6.67
CA THR A 130 34.71 -8.66 8.12
C THR A 130 33.40 -8.56 8.89
N PHE A 131 32.55 -7.59 8.56
CA PHE A 131 31.27 -7.43 9.25
C PHE A 131 30.32 -8.62 9.00
N LEU A 132 30.09 -9.04 7.75
CA LEU A 132 29.08 -10.07 7.48
C LEU A 132 29.60 -11.48 7.77
N VAL A 133 30.84 -11.81 7.43
CA VAL A 133 31.38 -13.16 7.56
C VAL A 133 31.97 -13.38 8.94
N ASP A 134 32.91 -12.52 9.36
CA ASP A 134 33.69 -12.76 10.58
C ASP A 134 32.88 -12.46 11.84
N GLU A 135 32.15 -11.33 11.86
CA GLU A 135 31.35 -10.93 13.03
C GLU A 135 29.94 -11.55 13.06
N ASN A 136 29.29 -11.66 11.90
CA ASN A 136 27.88 -12.09 11.80
C ASN A 136 27.70 -13.53 11.25
N GLY A 137 28.78 -14.23 10.89
CA GLY A 137 28.73 -15.65 10.51
C GLY A 137 28.02 -15.97 9.19
N PHE A 138 27.85 -15.00 8.29
CA PHE A 138 27.27 -15.24 6.97
C PHE A 138 28.21 -16.08 6.08
N ASN A 139 27.63 -16.81 5.13
CA ASN A 139 28.41 -17.63 4.20
C ASN A 139 29.29 -16.76 3.27
N SER A 140 30.61 -16.86 3.40
CA SER A 140 31.59 -16.09 2.61
C SER A 140 31.36 -16.18 1.11
N GLY A 141 31.15 -17.38 0.58
CA GLY A 141 30.90 -17.61 -0.85
C GLY A 141 29.63 -16.92 -1.38
N ARG A 142 28.59 -16.73 -0.54
CA ARG A 142 27.39 -15.95 -0.91
C ARG A 142 27.66 -14.45 -0.87
N VAL A 143 28.36 -13.97 0.16
CA VAL A 143 28.70 -12.55 0.33
C VAL A 143 29.59 -12.08 -0.83
N SER A 144 30.67 -12.81 -1.15
CA SER A 144 31.56 -12.47 -2.27
C SER A 144 30.82 -12.42 -3.62
N LYS A 145 29.89 -13.37 -3.86
CA LYS A 145 29.04 -13.36 -5.07
C LYS A 145 28.10 -12.16 -5.13
N ALA A 146 27.56 -11.72 -3.99
CA ALA A 146 26.70 -10.54 -3.93
C ALA A 146 27.49 -9.25 -4.18
N ILE A 147 28.67 -9.11 -3.57
CA ILE A 147 29.60 -7.99 -3.80
C ILE A 147 29.98 -7.90 -5.28
N GLN A 148 30.33 -9.03 -5.90
CA GLN A 148 30.67 -9.06 -7.33
C GLN A 148 29.51 -8.59 -8.20
N LYS A 149 28.27 -9.04 -7.91
CA LYS A 149 27.08 -8.55 -8.64
C LYS A 149 26.93 -7.04 -8.54
N ILE A 150 27.11 -6.45 -7.35
CA ILE A 150 27.00 -4.99 -7.14
C ILE A 150 28.02 -4.25 -8.02
N LYS A 151 29.27 -4.71 -8.06
CA LYS A 151 30.32 -4.15 -8.93
C LYS A 151 29.95 -4.24 -10.41
N ASP A 152 29.48 -5.40 -10.85
CA ASP A 152 29.11 -5.64 -12.24
C ASP A 152 27.96 -4.71 -12.68
N PHE A 153 26.99 -4.43 -11.79
CA PHE A 153 25.90 -3.50 -12.07
C PHE A 153 26.36 -2.04 -12.15
N LYS A 154 27.29 -1.63 -11.28
CA LYS A 154 27.82 -0.25 -11.30
C LYS A 154 28.53 0.06 -12.62
N ASN A 155 29.29 -0.90 -13.16
CA ASN A 155 30.01 -0.75 -14.42
C ASN A 155 29.08 -0.71 -15.65
N LYS A 156 27.88 -1.30 -15.57
CA LYS A 156 26.86 -1.24 -16.64
C LYS A 156 26.04 0.06 -16.62
N SER A 157 25.93 0.71 -15.45
CA SER A 157 25.13 1.92 -15.27
C SER A 157 25.64 3.13 -16.06
N SER A 158 26.93 3.18 -16.42
CA SER A 158 27.52 4.24 -17.23
C SER A 158 27.18 4.15 -18.72
N GLN A 159 26.56 3.04 -19.17
CA GLN A 159 26.18 2.80 -20.56
C GLN A 159 24.67 2.46 -20.65
N ARG A 160 23.79 3.32 -20.11
CA ARG A 160 22.34 3.17 -20.31
C ARG A 160 21.95 3.65 -21.72
N GLN A 161 22.02 2.73 -22.67
CA GLN A 161 21.46 2.88 -24.01
C GLN A 161 19.91 2.86 -23.92
N LEU A 162 19.25 3.69 -24.73
CA LEU A 162 17.78 3.87 -24.81
C LEU A 162 16.99 2.53 -24.86
N GLU A 163 17.60 1.48 -25.40
CA GLU A 163 17.06 0.11 -25.52
C GLU A 163 16.68 -0.56 -24.18
N LEU A 164 17.25 -0.12 -23.04
CA LEU A 164 16.92 -0.70 -21.73
C LEU A 164 15.66 -0.07 -21.11
N SER A 165 15.28 1.13 -21.56
CA SER A 165 14.09 1.84 -21.08
C SER A 165 12.81 1.37 -21.76
N PHE A 166 12.92 0.79 -22.96
CA PHE A 166 11.79 0.31 -23.73
C PHE A 166 11.95 -1.18 -24.02
N LYS A 167 10.95 -1.98 -23.64
CA LYS A 167 10.91 -3.35 -24.14
C LYS A 167 10.64 -3.29 -25.65
N PRO A 168 11.38 -4.02 -26.49
CA PRO A 168 11.10 -4.06 -27.92
C PRO A 168 9.66 -4.52 -28.13
N VAL A 169 8.88 -3.74 -28.89
CA VAL A 169 7.56 -4.17 -29.33
C VAL A 169 7.77 -5.35 -30.26
N VAL A 170 7.43 -6.56 -29.80
CA VAL A 170 7.44 -7.73 -30.65
C VAL A 170 6.33 -7.50 -31.68
N ASN A 171 6.69 -7.21 -32.93
CA ASN A 171 5.75 -7.10 -34.04
C ASN A 171 5.02 -8.44 -34.19
N ALA A 172 3.78 -8.51 -33.71
CA ALA A 172 2.91 -9.65 -33.91
C ALA A 172 2.35 -9.63 -35.34
N SER A 173 3.20 -9.86 -36.34
CA SER A 173 2.75 -10.29 -37.66
C SER A 173 2.51 -11.80 -37.63
N ALA A 174 1.45 -12.22 -36.95
CA ALA A 174 0.89 -13.56 -37.06
C ALA A 174 -0.64 -13.45 -37.04
N PRO A 175 -1.37 -14.13 -37.96
CA PRO A 175 -2.79 -13.90 -38.17
C PRO A 175 -3.61 -14.29 -36.93
N ILE A 176 -4.34 -13.31 -36.40
CA ILE A 176 -5.28 -13.45 -35.31
C ILE A 176 -6.45 -14.34 -35.78
N LYS A 177 -6.56 -15.56 -35.25
CA LYS A 177 -7.83 -16.30 -35.26
C LYS A 177 -8.77 -15.63 -34.25
N PRO A 178 -10.00 -15.23 -34.62
CA PRO A 178 -10.89 -14.53 -33.72
C PRO A 178 -11.36 -15.48 -32.60
N LYS A 179 -11.11 -15.09 -31.34
CA LYS A 179 -11.83 -15.61 -30.18
C LYS A 179 -13.03 -14.70 -29.90
N PRO A 180 -14.18 -15.25 -29.47
CA PRO A 180 -15.44 -14.53 -29.42
C PRO A 180 -15.42 -13.41 -28.36
N SER A 181 -15.97 -12.26 -28.76
CA SER A 181 -16.13 -11.05 -27.97
C SER A 181 -17.12 -11.26 -26.82
N ALA A 182 -16.68 -10.99 -25.58
CA ALA A 182 -17.55 -10.87 -24.41
C ALA A 182 -18.21 -9.47 -24.38
N SER A 183 -18.96 -9.13 -25.43
CA SER A 183 -19.88 -8.00 -25.43
C SER A 183 -21.20 -8.47 -24.82
N ARG A 184 -21.25 -8.63 -23.48
CA ARG A 184 -22.52 -8.91 -22.77
C ARG A 184 -22.60 -8.43 -21.32
N PHE A 185 -21.68 -7.58 -20.86
CA PHE A 185 -21.70 -7.07 -19.48
C PHE A 185 -22.58 -5.84 -19.24
N ILE A 186 -23.25 -5.28 -20.25
CA ILE A 186 -24.12 -4.10 -20.07
C ILE A 186 -25.58 -4.47 -19.71
N ALA A 187 -25.97 -5.75 -19.70
CA ALA A 187 -27.39 -6.13 -19.54
C ALA A 187 -27.77 -6.81 -18.21
N ALA A 188 -26.89 -6.84 -17.19
CA ALA A 188 -27.17 -7.57 -15.93
C ALA A 188 -27.30 -6.69 -14.68
N CYS A 189 -27.26 -5.35 -14.80
CA CYS A 189 -27.44 -4.44 -13.66
C CYS A 189 -28.92 -4.12 -13.33
N HIS A 190 -29.91 -4.79 -13.93
CA HIS A 190 -31.33 -4.41 -13.74
C HIS A 190 -32.25 -5.46 -13.13
N LEU A 191 -31.77 -6.63 -12.68
CA LEU A 191 -32.67 -7.68 -12.16
C LEU A 191 -32.14 -8.48 -10.97
N VAL A 192 -31.65 -7.82 -9.91
CA VAL A 192 -31.65 -8.43 -8.56
C VAL A 192 -31.94 -7.35 -7.52
N TYR A 193 -33.16 -6.84 -7.52
CA TYR A 193 -33.72 -6.14 -6.36
C TYR A 193 -35.20 -6.50 -6.25
N GLN A 194 -35.49 -7.70 -5.73
CA GLN A 194 -36.78 -8.00 -5.11
C GLN A 194 -36.71 -9.30 -4.28
N ASP A 195 -37.06 -9.12 -3.01
CA ASP A 195 -37.60 -10.06 -2.02
C ASP A 195 -36.69 -10.90 -1.08
N PRO A 196 -37.16 -11.16 0.17
CA PRO A 196 -36.31 -11.37 1.34
C PRO A 196 -36.54 -12.71 2.09
N ARG A 197 -35.57 -13.04 2.97
CA ARG A 197 -35.61 -14.05 4.06
C ARG A 197 -35.34 -15.53 3.65
N PRO A 198 -35.18 -16.49 4.60
CA PRO A 198 -33.88 -16.85 5.22
C PRO A 198 -33.65 -18.39 5.33
N VAL A 199 -32.49 -18.96 5.01
CA VAL A 199 -32.28 -20.42 5.22
C VAL A 199 -30.80 -20.76 5.52
N VAL A 200 -30.45 -20.97 6.80
CA VAL A 200 -30.13 -22.24 7.51
C VAL A 200 -28.65 -22.66 7.45
N LEU A 201 -28.12 -22.95 8.64
CA LEU A 201 -26.76 -23.33 9.01
C LEU A 201 -26.44 -24.83 8.81
N LEU A 202 -25.12 -25.09 8.83
CA LEU A 202 -24.36 -26.30 9.24
C LEU A 202 -23.83 -27.22 8.09
N PRO A 203 -22.79 -28.07 8.34
CA PRO A 203 -21.43 -27.75 8.85
C PRO A 203 -20.29 -28.58 8.17
N GLY A 204 -19.02 -28.23 8.38
CA GLY A 204 -17.94 -29.25 8.50
C GLY A 204 -16.61 -29.07 7.75
N TYR A 205 -15.54 -28.85 8.54
CA TYR A 205 -14.15 -29.37 8.42
C TYR A 205 -13.24 -28.77 7.32
N ILE A 206 -12.01 -28.28 7.55
CA ILE A 206 -10.95 -28.61 8.52
C ILE A 206 -10.07 -27.36 8.78
N LEU A 207 -9.83 -27.07 10.07
CA LEU A 207 -8.67 -26.31 10.55
C LEU A 207 -7.45 -27.24 10.54
N PHE A 208 -6.32 -26.77 10.01
CA PHE A 208 -5.02 -27.15 10.55
C PHE A 208 -4.18 -25.89 10.76
N TRP A 209 -3.98 -25.59 12.03
CA TRP A 209 -3.05 -24.64 12.60
C TRP A 209 -1.80 -25.43 12.97
N PHE A 210 -0.62 -24.98 12.56
CA PHE A 210 0.58 -25.17 13.36
C PHE A 210 1.53 -23.98 13.19
N GLU A 211 1.90 -23.47 14.35
CA GLU A 211 2.64 -22.28 14.70
C GLU A 211 4.03 -22.70 15.20
N THR A 212 5.03 -21.84 15.01
CA THR A 212 6.22 -21.57 15.88
C THR A 212 7.23 -20.81 15.01
N GLU A 213 7.32 -19.47 15.08
CA GLU A 213 7.81 -18.55 16.12
C GLU A 213 9.26 -18.07 15.90
N LEU A 214 9.50 -16.82 16.33
CA LEU A 214 10.70 -15.95 16.31
C LEU A 214 10.84 -15.03 15.08
N SER A 215 10.85 -13.69 15.19
CA SER A 215 10.85 -12.81 16.37
C SER A 215 10.46 -11.37 15.97
N THR A 216 9.44 -10.86 16.68
CA THR A 216 9.24 -9.50 17.23
C THR A 216 9.16 -8.22 16.37
N SER A 217 7.99 -7.57 16.51
CA SER A 217 7.63 -6.15 16.30
C SER A 217 7.04 -5.69 14.96
N LEU A 218 5.99 -6.36 14.49
CA LEU A 218 4.95 -5.66 13.71
C LEU A 218 3.60 -5.83 14.37
N THR A 219 3.13 -4.75 15.00
CA THR A 219 1.80 -4.63 15.57
C THR A 219 0.72 -4.85 14.50
N SER A 220 -0.35 -5.54 14.91
CA SER A 220 -1.54 -5.96 14.15
C SER A 220 -2.33 -4.82 13.48
N SER A 221 -1.93 -3.57 13.70
CA SER A 221 -2.53 -2.35 13.11
C SER A 221 -2.15 -2.16 11.64
N LYS A 222 -0.93 -2.56 11.26
CA LYS A 222 -0.35 -2.32 9.91
C LYS A 222 -1.09 -3.05 8.78
N LEU A 223 -1.89 -4.07 9.08
CA LEU A 223 -2.64 -4.84 8.07
C LEU A 223 -4.03 -4.25 7.75
N LYS A 224 -4.62 -3.44 8.64
CA LYS A 224 -6.03 -3.03 8.50
C LYS A 224 -6.22 -1.89 7.51
N CYS A 225 -5.31 -0.92 7.45
CA CYS A 225 -5.36 0.17 6.46
C CYS A 225 -5.08 -0.35 5.04
N ILE A 226 -4.27 -1.42 4.93
CA ILE A 226 -3.89 -2.06 3.66
C ILE A 226 -5.08 -2.68 2.94
N ILE A 227 -6.02 -3.30 3.67
CA ILE A 227 -7.19 -3.93 3.05
C ILE A 227 -8.15 -2.86 2.55
N ILE A 228 -8.31 -1.77 3.30
CA ILE A 228 -9.31 -0.75 3.03
C ILE A 228 -9.11 -0.03 1.69
N LEU A 229 -7.88 0.40 1.35
CA LEU A 229 -7.62 1.10 0.08
C LEU A 229 -7.58 0.15 -1.13
N ILE A 230 -7.15 -1.10 -0.93
CA ILE A 230 -7.14 -2.12 -1.99
C ILE A 230 -8.56 -2.60 -2.31
N GLU A 231 -9.41 -2.72 -1.30
CA GLU A 231 -10.81 -3.16 -1.42
C GLU A 231 -11.77 -2.04 -1.88
N ILE A 232 -11.30 -0.79 -1.86
CA ILE A 232 -11.99 0.38 -2.46
C ILE A 232 -11.53 0.58 -3.92
N LEU A 233 -10.25 0.37 -4.23
CA LEU A 233 -9.67 0.66 -5.55
C LEU A 233 -9.64 -0.54 -6.52
N LEU A 234 -9.94 -1.76 -6.07
CA LEU A 234 -10.05 -2.95 -6.94
C LEU A 234 -11.44 -3.59 -6.80
N PRO A 235 -12.35 -3.43 -7.79
CA PRO A 235 -13.56 -4.23 -7.83
C PRO A 235 -13.19 -5.68 -8.14
N GLN A 236 -13.62 -6.62 -7.28
CA GLN A 236 -13.62 -8.06 -7.57
C GLN A 236 -14.73 -8.40 -8.55
#